data_AF-A0A850JIF2-F1
#
_entry.id   AF-A0A850JIF2-F1
#
_cell.length_a   1.000
_cell.length_b   1.000
_cell.length_c   1.000
_cell.angle_alpha   90.00
_cell.angle_beta   90.00
_cell.angle_gamma   90.00
#
_symmetry.space_group_name_H-M   'P 1'
#
loop_
_entity.id
_entity.type
_entity.pdbx_description
1 polymer ?
#
loop_
_entity_poly.entity_id
_entity_poly.type
_entity_poly.pdbx_seq_one_letter_code
_entity_poly.pdbx_strand_id
1 'polypeptide(L)'
;MTARCTFCSKPRTEVGRMVAGPGVYICNECVALADAIIQEYKDKPVKLRLPPWESLNDDEMLDHIPRVAAAIDQVEADLRAWVQELRRRGVTWSRIGEALGITRQSAWERFSGED
;
A
#
# COMPACT_ATOMS: atom_id res chain seq x y z
N MET A 1 -3.23 14.41 4.66
CA MET A 1 -2.90 13.03 5.09
C MET A 1 -1.50 13.00 5.67
N THR A 2 -1.33 12.41 6.85
CA THR A 2 0.00 12.16 7.44
C THR A 2 0.46 10.80 6.95
N ALA A 3 1.52 10.74 6.13
CA ALA A 3 2.10 9.48 5.68
C ALA A 3 2.46 8.58 6.87
N ARG A 4 2.06 7.30 6.81
CA ARG A 4 2.30 6.29 7.86
C ARG A 4 3.09 5.12 7.27
N CYS A 5 4.01 4.56 8.05
CA CYS A 5 4.74 3.36 7.65
C CYS A 5 3.76 2.18 7.48
N THR A 6 3.75 1.52 6.33
CA THR A 6 2.88 0.36 6.04
C THR A 6 3.19 -0.84 6.96
N PHE A 7 4.43 -0.93 7.47
CA PHE A 7 4.89 -2.04 8.32
C PHE A 7 4.61 -1.87 9.82
N CYS A 8 4.64 -0.65 10.36
CA CYS A 8 4.43 -0.42 11.80
C CYS A 8 3.32 0.59 12.12
N SER A 9 2.68 1.18 11.10
CA SER A 9 1.61 2.17 11.21
C SER A 9 1.98 3.50 11.89
N LYS A 10 3.22 3.66 12.37
CA LYS A 10 3.73 4.92 12.92
C LYS A 10 3.66 6.05 11.88
N PRO A 11 3.19 7.24 12.25
CA PRO A 11 3.21 8.40 11.38
C PRO A 11 4.65 8.88 11.13
N ARG A 12 4.85 9.59 10.01
CA ARG A 12 6.15 10.21 9.67
C ARG A 12 6.74 11.07 10.81
N THR A 13 5.89 11.65 11.66
CA THR A 13 6.29 12.50 12.80
C THR A 13 6.93 11.71 13.95
N GLU A 14 6.74 10.39 14.02
CA GLU A 14 7.25 9.53 15.09
C GLU A 14 8.49 8.72 14.67
N VAL A 15 9.02 8.94 13.46
CA VAL A 15 10.17 8.19 12.92
C VAL A 15 11.20 9.13 12.31
N GLY A 16 12.46 8.73 12.31
CA GLY A 16 13.55 9.57 11.82
C GLY A 16 13.52 9.81 10.30
N ARG A 17 13.20 8.78 9.51
CA ARG A 17 13.10 8.85 8.05
C ARG A 17 12.02 7.92 7.52
N MET A 18 11.47 8.27 6.35
CA MET A 18 10.46 7.48 5.67
C MET A 18 10.76 7.46 4.16
N VAL A 19 10.83 6.26 3.59
CA VAL A 19 10.89 6.02 2.15
C VAL A 19 9.46 5.87 1.65
N ALA A 20 9.13 6.59 0.58
CA ALA A 20 7.81 6.54 -0.06
C ALA A 20 7.91 5.87 -1.43
N GLY A 21 7.07 4.87 -1.67
CA GLY A 21 6.74 4.35 -2.98
C GLY A 21 5.30 4.72 -3.37
N PRO A 22 4.83 4.30 -4.55
CA PRO A 22 3.44 4.51 -4.95
C PRO A 22 2.49 3.72 -4.03
N GLY A 23 1.73 4.39 -3.17
CA GLY A 23 0.78 3.72 -2.26
C GLY A 23 1.39 3.09 -1.00
N VAL A 24 2.72 3.14 -0.82
CA VAL A 24 3.42 2.38 0.22
C VAL A 24 4.54 3.18 0.86
N TYR A 25 4.76 2.97 2.15
CA TYR A 25 5.78 3.72 2.91
C TYR A 25 6.51 2.79 3.88
N ILE A 26 7.81 2.93 4.01
CA ILE A 26 8.61 2.21 5.02
C ILE A 26 9.51 3.17 5.79
N CYS A 27 9.46 3.10 7.12
CA CYS A 27 10.30 3.93 7.98
C CYS A 27 11.69 3.32 8.20
N ASN A 28 12.63 4.13 8.66
CA ASN A 28 14.00 3.69 8.98
C ASN A 28 14.06 2.53 9.99
N GLU A 29 13.17 2.49 10.97
CA GLU A 29 13.11 1.40 11.96
C GLU A 29 12.72 0.07 11.31
N CYS A 30 11.70 0.07 10.46
CA CYS A 30 11.27 -1.12 9.74
C CYS A 30 12.29 -1.59 8.70
N VAL A 31 13.01 -0.67 8.05
CA VAL A 31 14.14 -1.03 7.17
C VAL A 31 15.23 -1.74 7.97
N ALA A 32 15.62 -1.20 9.13
CA ALA A 32 16.63 -1.82 9.98
C ALA A 32 16.22 -3.21 10.48
N LEU A 33 14.95 -3.37 10.89
CA LEU A 33 14.42 -4.67 11.30
C LEU A 33 14.40 -5.68 10.14
N ALA A 34 13.97 -5.25 8.95
CA ALA A 34 13.95 -6.10 7.77
C ALA A 34 15.36 -6.56 7.38
N ASP A 35 16.35 -5.65 7.38
CA ASP A 35 17.75 -6.01 7.12
C ASP A 35 18.28 -7.01 8.15
N ALA A 36 18.02 -6.80 9.45
CA ALA A 36 18.44 -7.73 10.49
C ALA A 36 17.87 -9.15 10.27
N ILE A 37 16.58 -9.27 9.94
CA ILE A 37 15.94 -10.55 9.61
C ILE A 37 16.59 -11.17 8.38
N ILE A 38 16.82 -10.38 7.31
CA ILE A 38 17.45 -10.88 6.08
C ILE A 38 18.86 -11.40 6.36
N GLN A 39 19.67 -10.69 7.15
CA GLN A 39 21.02 -11.13 7.51
C GLN A 39 21.01 -12.41 8.36
N GLU A 40 20.07 -12.55 9.31
CA GLU A 40 19.96 -13.74 10.16
C GLU A 40 19.70 -15.02 9.37
N TYR A 41 18.95 -14.90 8.26
CA TYR A 41 18.52 -16.02 7.42
C TYR A 41 19.30 -16.18 6.12
N LYS A 42 20.32 -15.35 5.87
CA LYS A 42 21.07 -15.30 4.61
C LYS A 42 21.59 -16.66 4.12
N ASP A 43 22.12 -17.47 5.04
CA ASP A 43 22.69 -18.80 4.74
C ASP A 43 21.84 -19.96 5.30
N LYS A 44 20.65 -19.66 5.82
CA LYS A 44 19.71 -20.66 6.35
C LYS A 44 18.64 -20.93 5.30
N PRO A 45 18.16 -22.18 5.15
CA PRO A 45 16.97 -22.43 4.34
C PRO A 45 15.82 -21.62 4.93
N VAL A 46 15.36 -20.61 4.20
CA VAL A 46 14.22 -19.80 4.61
C VAL A 46 12.99 -20.69 4.52
N LYS A 47 12.53 -21.19 5.67
CA LYS A 47 11.13 -21.63 5.78
C LYS A 47 10.29 -20.36 5.80
N LEU A 48 10.06 -19.77 4.63
CA LEU A 48 9.11 -18.68 4.48
C LEU A 48 7.77 -19.21 4.99
N ARG A 49 7.35 -18.78 6.17
CA ARG A 49 5.96 -18.91 6.61
C ARG A 49 5.18 -17.80 5.93
N LEU A 50 5.04 -17.95 4.63
CA LEU A 50 4.12 -17.15 3.85
C LEU A 50 3.23 -18.12 3.09
N PRO A 51 1.91 -17.95 3.21
CA PRO A 51 1.20 -17.02 4.09
C PRO A 51 0.84 -17.62 5.47
N PRO A 52 0.72 -16.80 6.54
CA PRO A 52 0.55 -17.29 7.91
C PRO A 52 -0.86 -17.83 8.21
N TRP A 53 -1.82 -17.74 7.30
CA TRP A 53 -3.21 -18.15 7.58
C TRP A 53 -3.36 -19.65 7.90
N GLU A 54 -2.43 -20.50 7.46
CA GLU A 54 -2.39 -21.91 7.90
C GLU A 54 -2.02 -22.08 9.38
N SER A 55 -1.48 -21.02 10.02
CA SER A 55 -1.06 -21.00 11.42
C SER A 55 -1.88 -20.05 12.30
N LEU A 56 -2.84 -19.32 11.72
CA LEU A 56 -3.73 -18.42 12.44
C LEU A 56 -5.08 -19.10 12.66
N ASN A 57 -5.69 -18.89 13.82
CA ASN A 57 -7.10 -19.20 14.02
C ASN A 57 -8.01 -18.07 13.49
N ASP A 58 -9.33 -18.31 13.47
CA ASP A 58 -10.30 -17.37 12.92
C ASP A 58 -10.26 -15.99 13.60
N ASP A 59 -10.12 -15.93 14.93
CA ASP A 59 -10.05 -14.66 15.67
C ASP A 59 -8.77 -13.87 15.32
N GLU A 60 -7.63 -14.56 15.23
CA GLU A 60 -6.36 -13.94 14.81
C GLU A 60 -6.45 -13.43 13.36
N MET A 61 -7.14 -14.14 12.48
CA MET A 61 -7.41 -13.67 11.11
C MET A 61 -8.29 -12.42 11.10
N LEU A 62 -9.37 -12.41 11.89
CA LEU A 62 -10.27 -11.27 12.03
C LEU A 62 -9.54 -10.02 12.56
N ASP A 63 -8.62 -10.18 13.51
CA ASP A 63 -7.79 -9.09 14.05
C ASP A 63 -6.90 -8.43 12.99
N HIS A 64 -6.51 -9.18 11.93
CA HIS A 64 -5.72 -8.65 10.84
C HIS A 64 -6.54 -7.85 9.80
N ILE A 65 -7.84 -8.15 9.65
CA ILE A 65 -8.68 -7.56 8.59
C ILE A 65 -8.71 -6.02 8.64
N PRO A 66 -8.94 -5.35 9.80
CA PRO A 66 -8.99 -3.89 9.84
C PRO A 66 -7.72 -3.23 9.33
N ARG A 67 -6.57 -3.85 9.58
CA ARG A 67 -5.27 -3.34 9.11
C ARG A 67 -5.12 -3.48 7.59
N VAL A 68 -5.58 -4.60 7.02
CA VAL A 68 -5.58 -4.80 5.56
C VAL A 68 -6.55 -3.83 4.89
N ALA A 69 -7.74 -3.63 5.45
CA ALA A 69 -8.71 -2.67 4.97
C ALA A 69 -8.15 -1.23 4.96
N ALA A 70 -7.49 -0.81 6.04
CA ALA A 70 -6.84 0.51 6.10
C ALA A 70 -5.74 0.68 5.03
N ALA A 71 -5.02 -0.39 4.67
CA ALA A 71 -4.05 -0.35 3.59
C ALA A 71 -4.73 -0.20 2.22
N ILE A 72 -5.88 -0.87 2.00
CA ILE A 72 -6.69 -0.70 0.79
C ILE A 72 -7.14 0.76 0.65
N ASP A 73 -7.69 1.34 1.71
CA ASP A 73 -8.15 2.74 1.70
C ASP A 73 -7.03 3.72 1.32
N GLN A 74 -5.81 3.50 1.83
CA GLN A 74 -4.66 4.34 1.49
C GLN A 74 -4.25 4.18 0.02
N VAL A 75 -4.22 2.96 -0.51
CA VAL A 75 -3.88 2.70 -1.91
C VAL A 75 -4.92 3.30 -2.86
N GLU A 76 -6.21 3.17 -2.53
CA GLU A 76 -7.30 3.77 -3.30
C GLU A 76 -7.24 5.30 -3.28
N ALA A 77 -6.97 5.91 -2.13
CA ALA A 77 -6.80 7.35 -2.00
C ALA A 77 -5.62 7.87 -2.83
N ASP A 78 -4.47 7.19 -2.75
CA ASP A 78 -3.29 7.54 -3.54
C ASP A 78 -3.60 7.41 -5.04
N LEU A 79 -4.19 6.30 -5.48
CA LEU A 79 -4.58 6.11 -6.88
C LEU A 79 -5.52 7.21 -7.38
N ARG A 80 -6.52 7.59 -6.58
CA ARG A 80 -7.44 8.69 -6.90
C ARG A 80 -6.69 10.01 -7.08
N ALA A 81 -5.74 10.34 -6.20
CA ALA A 81 -4.93 11.55 -6.32
C ALA A 81 -4.11 11.59 -7.62
N TRP A 82 -3.53 10.46 -8.02
CA TRP A 82 -2.84 10.34 -9.30
C TRP A 82 -3.77 10.56 -10.50
N VAL A 83 -4.95 9.93 -10.49
CA VAL A 83 -5.95 10.10 -11.55
C VAL A 83 -6.45 11.56 -11.62
N GLN A 84 -6.73 12.19 -10.48
CA GLN A 84 -7.12 13.60 -10.42
C GLN A 84 -6.04 14.52 -11.02
N GLU A 85 -4.77 14.30 -10.70
CA GLU A 85 -3.66 15.08 -11.27
C GLU A 85 -3.52 14.86 -12.79
N LEU A 86 -3.71 13.63 -13.28
CA LEU A 86 -3.76 13.35 -14.72
C LEU A 86 -4.91 14.10 -15.41
N ARG A 87 -6.09 14.12 -14.78
CA ARG A 87 -7.26 14.87 -15.26
C ARG A 87 -7.02 16.37 -15.27
N ARG A 88 -6.40 16.92 -14.22
CA ARG A 88 -5.98 18.33 -14.13
C ARG A 88 -5.01 18.71 -15.26
N ARG A 89 -4.15 17.78 -15.68
CA ARG A 89 -3.23 17.93 -16.82
C ARG A 89 -3.87 17.69 -18.20
N GLY A 90 -5.18 17.43 -18.25
CA GLY A 90 -5.91 17.23 -19.51
C GLY A 90 -5.78 15.83 -20.12
N VAL A 91 -5.22 14.85 -19.41
CA VAL A 91 -5.12 13.47 -19.91
C VAL A 91 -6.52 12.85 -20.01
N THR A 92 -6.88 12.31 -21.18
CA THR A 92 -8.24 11.78 -21.45
C THR A 92 -8.57 10.55 -20.62
N TRP A 93 -9.86 10.34 -20.32
CA TRP A 93 -10.35 9.13 -19.66
C TRP A 93 -10.02 7.85 -20.43
N SER A 94 -9.87 7.93 -21.76
CA SER A 94 -9.45 6.80 -22.59
C SER A 94 -8.03 6.36 -22.24
N ARG A 95 -7.09 7.33 -22.14
CA ARG A 95 -5.68 7.05 -21.79
C ARG A 95 -5.53 6.57 -20.34
N ILE A 96 -6.34 7.11 -19.43
CA ILE A 96 -6.36 6.67 -18.03
C ILE A 96 -6.90 5.23 -17.93
N GLY A 97 -8.00 4.93 -18.62
CA GLY A 97 -8.55 3.57 -18.68
C GLY A 97 -7.55 2.56 -19.25
N GLU A 98 -6.90 2.89 -20.36
CA GLU A 98 -5.83 2.08 -20.96
C GLU A 98 -4.69 1.78 -19.99
N ALA A 99 -4.20 2.79 -19.26
CA ALA A 99 -3.14 2.61 -18.26
C ALA A 99 -3.56 1.73 -17.07
N LEU A 100 -4.85 1.75 -16.72
CA LEU A 100 -5.43 0.95 -15.64
C LEU A 100 -5.92 -0.43 -16.10
N GLY A 101 -5.84 -0.75 -17.40
CA GLY A 101 -6.37 -1.99 -17.96
C GLY A 101 -7.91 -2.10 -17.91
N ILE A 102 -8.62 -0.97 -17.88
CA ILE A 102 -10.08 -0.90 -17.82
C ILE A 102 -10.66 -0.03 -18.95
N THR A 103 -11.97 -0.11 -19.16
CA THR A 103 -12.62 0.71 -20.19
C THR A 103 -12.64 2.20 -19.81
N ARG A 104 -12.75 3.08 -20.82
CA ARG A 104 -12.98 4.52 -20.61
C ARG A 104 -14.16 4.79 -19.68
N GLN A 105 -15.25 4.03 -19.85
CA GLN A 105 -16.46 4.17 -19.05
C GLN A 105 -16.19 3.80 -17.59
N SER A 106 -15.55 2.65 -17.34
CA SER A 106 -15.19 2.21 -15.99
C SER A 106 -14.24 3.19 -15.28
N ALA A 107 -13.29 3.78 -16.02
CA ALA A 107 -12.40 4.81 -15.49
C ALA A 107 -13.16 6.10 -15.14
N TRP A 108 -14.10 6.52 -15.98
CA TRP A 108 -14.96 7.66 -15.70
C TRP A 108 -15.84 7.39 -14.47
N GLU A 109 -16.63 6.33 -14.46
CA GLU A 109 -17.53 5.97 -13.35
C GLU A 109 -16.81 5.89 -12.00
N ARG A 110 -15.58 5.34 -11.97
CA ARG A 110 -14.80 5.18 -10.74
C ARG A 110 -14.20 6.47 -10.20
N PHE A 111 -13.77 7.39 -11.08
CA PHE A 111 -12.90 8.52 -10.71
C PHE A 111 -13.43 9.90 -11.10
N SER A 112 -14.58 10.01 -11.79
CA SER A 112 -15.15 11.30 -12.16
C SER A 112 -15.95 11.97 -11.05
N GLY A 113 -16.33 11.22 -10.00
CA GLY A 113 -17.03 11.75 -8.83
C GLY A 113 -16.11 12.55 -7.91
N GLU A 114 -16.60 13.71 -7.47
CA GLU A 114 -16.03 14.53 -6.39
C GLU A 114 -16.38 13.90 -5.03
N ASP A 115 -15.36 13.64 -4.21
CA ASP A 115 -15.39 13.95 -2.78
C ASP A 115 -14.29 15.02 -2.55
#